data_AF-A0A844G2K1-F1
#
_entry.id   AF-A0A844G2K1-F1
#
_cell.length_a   1.000
_cell.length_b   1.000
_cell.length_c   1.000
_cell.angle_alpha   90.00
_cell.angle_beta   90.00
_cell.angle_gamma   90.00
#
_symmetry.space_group_name_H-M   'P 1'
#
loop_
_entity.id
_entity.type
_entity.pdbx_description
1 polymer ?
#
loop_
_entity_poly.entity_id
_entity_poly.type
_entity_poly.pdbx_seq_one_letter_code
_entity_poly.pdbx_strand_id
1 'polypeptide(L)'
;MKCPKCGSEHISQERRIDGDAICMDCHHRGKPEEFRQKTNFEKMTASPEALAEEMVFEAIKGIWRYRIGEKISMQAFRSRWEAERDAVEYLKQEVENEQHS
;
A
#
# COMPACT_ATOMS: atom_id res chain seq x y z
N MET A 1 0.36 -11.13 -11.04
CA MET A 1 0.65 -9.73 -11.44
C MET A 1 -0.67 -9.03 -11.71
N LYS A 2 -0.77 -7.73 -11.44
CA LYS A 2 -1.97 -6.95 -11.79
C LYS A 2 -1.59 -5.76 -12.64
N CYS A 3 -2.42 -5.42 -13.62
CA CYS A 3 -2.22 -4.24 -14.43
C CYS A 3 -2.42 -2.99 -13.57
N PRO A 4 -1.45 -2.06 -13.52
CA PRO A 4 -1.61 -0.82 -12.76
C PRO A 4 -2.69 0.11 -13.33
N LYS A 5 -3.06 -0.06 -14.62
CA LYS A 5 -4.09 0.76 -15.28
C LYS A 5 -5.53 0.26 -15.07
N CYS A 6 -5.77 -1.04 -15.15
CA CYS A 6 -7.13 -1.59 -15.16
C CYS A 6 -7.39 -2.65 -14.09
N GLY A 7 -6.39 -3.01 -13.28
CA GLY A 7 -6.51 -4.01 -12.23
C GLY A 7 -6.59 -5.46 -12.71
N SER A 8 -6.61 -5.72 -14.02
CA SER A 8 -6.67 -7.07 -14.60
C SER A 8 -5.44 -7.92 -14.24
N GLU A 9 -5.66 -9.22 -14.06
CA GLU A 9 -4.62 -10.22 -13.84
C GLU A 9 -4.14 -10.88 -15.14
N HIS A 10 -4.76 -10.57 -16.28
CA HIS A 10 -4.37 -11.06 -17.61
C HIS A 10 -3.11 -10.33 -18.12
N ILE A 11 -1.95 -10.73 -17.60
CA ILE A 11 -0.64 -10.19 -17.96
C ILE A 11 0.17 -11.22 -18.73
N SER A 12 0.66 -10.83 -19.91
CA SER A 12 1.66 -11.57 -20.68
C SER A 12 3.03 -10.94 -20.46
N GLN A 13 4.01 -11.73 -20.05
CA GLN A 13 5.40 -11.31 -19.92
C GLN A 13 6.25 -12.05 -20.95
N GLU A 14 7.04 -11.31 -21.73
CA GLU A 14 8.00 -11.95 -22.65
C GLU A 14 9.07 -12.69 -21.84
N ARG A 15 9.39 -13.95 -22.20
CA ARG A 15 10.33 -14.83 -21.47
C ARG A 15 11.81 -14.43 -21.64
N ARG A 16 12.10 -13.13 -21.74
CA ARG A 16 13.46 -12.56 -21.65
C ARG A 16 13.62 -11.94 -20.27
N ILE A 17 14.85 -11.91 -19.75
CA ILE A 17 15.14 -11.38 -18.40
C ILE A 17 14.62 -9.93 -18.25
N ASP A 18 14.73 -9.12 -19.32
CA ASP A 18 14.25 -7.72 -19.35
C ASP A 18 13.02 -7.51 -20.25
N GLY A 19 12.31 -8.60 -20.57
CA GLY A 19 11.15 -8.59 -21.47
C GLY A 19 10.03 -7.71 -20.93
N ASP A 20 9.36 -6.97 -21.82
CA ASP A 20 8.23 -6.14 -21.41
C ASP A 20 7.05 -7.00 -20.94
N ALA A 21 6.27 -6.46 -20.00
CA ALA A 21 4.99 -7.01 -19.59
C ALA A 21 3.85 -6.22 -20.25
N ILE A 22 2.83 -6.94 -20.71
CA ILE A 22 1.67 -6.39 -21.41
C ILE A 22 0.39 -6.91 -20.72
N CYS A 23 -0.49 -6.00 -20.34
CA CYS A 23 -1.85 -6.37 -19.99
C CYS A 23 -2.65 -6.69 -21.25
N MET A 24 -3.20 -7.90 -21.34
CA MET A 24 -3.93 -8.35 -22.53
C MET A 24 -5.34 -7.73 -22.64
N ASP A 25 -5.88 -7.18 -21.55
CA ASP A 25 -7.22 -6.57 -21.56
C ASP A 25 -7.18 -5.09 -21.96
N CYS A 26 -6.24 -4.30 -21.38
CA CYS A 26 -6.13 -2.86 -21.67
C CYS A 26 -4.93 -2.48 -22.55
N HIS A 27 -4.14 -3.47 -22.98
CA HIS A 27 -2.95 -3.30 -23.84
C HIS A 27 -1.86 -2.38 -23.28
N HIS A 28 -1.92 -2.08 -21.98
CA HIS A 28 -0.85 -1.34 -21.31
C HIS A 28 0.43 -2.17 -21.31
N ARG A 29 1.52 -1.57 -21.82
CA ARG A 29 2.87 -2.13 -21.82
C ARG A 29 3.74 -1.36 -20.82
N GLY A 30 4.54 -2.09 -20.06
CA GLY A 30 5.50 -1.54 -19.10
C GLY A 30 6.52 -2.59 -18.69
N LYS A 31 7.39 -2.24 -17.75
CA LYS A 31 8.36 -3.17 -17.20
C LYS A 31 7.72 -4.16 -16.22
N PRO A 32 8.17 -5.43 -16.14
CA PRO A 32 7.56 -6.43 -15.24
C PRO A 32 7.42 -5.96 -13.79
N GLU A 33 8.34 -5.12 -13.30
CA GLU A 33 8.32 -4.51 -11.98
C GLU A 33 7.10 -3.61 -11.77
N GLU A 34 6.59 -2.95 -12.81
CA GLU A 34 5.37 -2.11 -12.76
C GLU A 34 4.10 -2.94 -12.57
N PHE A 35 4.12 -4.21 -12.98
CA PHE A 35 3.01 -5.16 -12.82
C PHE A 35 3.15 -6.03 -11.56
N ARG A 36 4.30 -5.95 -10.88
CA ARG A 36 4.54 -6.58 -9.60
C ARG A 36 3.70 -5.87 -8.55
N GLN A 37 2.86 -6.62 -7.85
CA GLN A 37 2.18 -6.09 -6.68
C GLN A 37 3.23 -5.89 -5.59
N LYS A 38 3.44 -4.63 -5.17
CA LYS A 38 4.21 -4.33 -3.98
C LYS A 38 3.55 -5.00 -2.78
N THR A 39 4.32 -5.70 -1.96
CA THR A 39 3.83 -6.22 -0.69
C THR A 39 3.45 -5.06 0.23
N ASN A 40 2.60 -5.32 1.24
CA ASN A 40 2.31 -4.30 2.25
C ASN A 40 3.60 -3.78 2.90
N PHE A 41 4.58 -4.66 3.13
CA PHE A 41 5.91 -4.30 3.62
C PHE A 41 6.69 -3.36 2.68
N GLU A 42 6.68 -3.62 1.37
CA GLU A 42 7.33 -2.74 0.38
C GLU A 42 6.63 -1.37 0.28
N LYS A 43 5.32 -1.31 0.58
CA LYS A 43 4.61 -0.03 0.70
C LYS A 43 4.96 0.70 2.00
N MET A 44 5.02 -0.03 3.12
CA MET A 44 5.40 0.49 4.44
C MET A 44 6.81 1.09 4.44
N THR A 45 7.77 0.42 3.82
CA THR A 45 9.18 0.86 3.77
C THR A 45 9.45 1.99 2.77
N ALA A 46 8.67 2.10 1.69
CA ALA A 46 8.88 3.13 0.67
C ALA A 46 8.37 4.51 1.08
N SER A 47 7.22 4.58 1.76
CA SER A 47 6.70 5.81 2.36
C SER A 47 5.64 5.47 3.42
N PRO A 48 6.05 5.39 4.70
CA PRO A 48 5.11 5.25 5.82
C PRO A 48 4.02 6.33 5.80
N GLU A 49 4.36 7.55 5.37
CA GLU A 49 3.45 8.68 5.29
C GLU A 49 2.35 8.48 4.25
N ALA A 50 2.69 8.03 3.03
CA ALA A 50 1.70 7.77 1.99
C ALA A 50 0.76 6.62 2.40
N LEU A 51 1.30 5.58 3.04
CA LEU A 51 0.48 4.47 3.51
C LEU A 51 -0.42 4.89 4.69
N ALA A 52 0.09 5.69 5.63
CA ALA A 52 -0.70 6.23 6.73
C ALA A 52 -1.89 7.07 6.22
N GLU A 53 -1.69 7.86 5.17
CA GLU A 53 -2.76 8.63 4.53
C GLU A 53 -3.90 7.70 4.04
N GLU A 54 -3.57 6.58 3.40
CA GLU A 54 -4.56 5.59 2.93
C GLU A 54 -5.23 4.82 4.08
N MET A 55 -4.55 4.66 5.22
CA MET A 55 -5.07 3.92 6.38
C MET A 55 -6.05 4.74 7.23
N VAL A 56 -5.95 6.07 7.20
CA VAL A 56 -6.74 6.98 8.05
C VAL A 56 -8.11 7.26 7.46
N PHE A 57 -9.15 7.15 8.29
CA PHE A 57 -10.52 7.43 7.90
C PHE A 57 -11.30 8.10 9.04
N GLU A 58 -12.35 8.84 8.67
CA GLU A 58 -13.30 9.39 9.62
C GLU A 58 -14.30 8.29 10.03
N ALA A 59 -14.21 7.81 11.27
CA ALA A 59 -15.06 6.72 11.75
C ALA A 59 -16.47 7.23 12.09
N ILE A 60 -16.54 8.39 12.72
CA ILE A 60 -17.74 9.18 13.00
C ILE A 60 -17.32 10.64 12.83
N LYS A 61 -18.26 11.53 12.48
CA LYS A 61 -17.98 12.97 12.27
C LYS A 61 -17.10 13.56 13.38
N GLY A 62 -15.93 14.06 13.02
CA GLY A 62 -14.93 14.66 13.92
C GLY A 62 -14.06 13.65 14.68
N ILE A 63 -14.21 12.35 14.44
CA ILE A 63 -13.45 11.28 15.07
C ILE A 63 -12.71 10.48 14.01
N TRP A 64 -11.39 10.58 14.05
CA TRP A 64 -10.48 9.95 13.09
C TRP A 64 -9.83 8.72 13.70
N ARG A 65 -9.61 7.70 12.89
CA ARG A 65 -8.93 6.45 13.24
C ARG A 65 -8.16 5.93 12.03
N TYR A 66 -7.29 4.94 12.24
CA TYR A 66 -6.62 4.24 11.14
C TYR A 66 -6.85 2.73 11.21
N ARG A 67 -6.79 2.07 10.04
CA ARG A 67 -6.97 0.62 9.90
C ARG A 67 -5.63 -0.08 9.78
N ILE A 68 -5.46 -1.16 10.54
CA ILE A 68 -4.29 -2.04 10.54
C ILE A 68 -4.75 -3.44 10.12
N GLY A 69 -4.61 -3.78 8.83
CA GLY A 69 -5.17 -5.01 8.28
C GLY A 69 -6.69 -5.08 8.51
N GLU A 70 -7.15 -6.07 9.26
CA GLU A 70 -8.56 -6.24 9.63
C GLU A 70 -8.97 -5.48 10.91
N LYS A 71 -8.01 -4.88 11.63
CA LYS A 71 -8.23 -4.19 12.89
C LYS A 71 -8.28 -2.68 12.70
N ILE A 72 -8.84 -1.98 13.68
CA ILE A 72 -8.87 -0.51 13.74
C ILE A 72 -8.06 -0.06 14.96
N SER A 73 -7.42 1.10 14.87
CA SER A 73 -6.72 1.73 15.98
C SER A 73 -7.59 1.78 17.24
N MET A 74 -7.00 1.43 18.38
CA MET A 74 -7.69 1.53 19.67
C MET A 74 -7.98 2.99 20.03
N GLN A 75 -7.00 3.86 19.78
CA GLN A 75 -7.12 5.30 19.98
C GLN A 75 -7.96 5.94 18.89
N ALA A 76 -8.65 7.01 19.28
CA ALA A 76 -9.46 7.85 18.43
C ALA A 76 -8.93 9.29 18.51
N PHE A 77 -8.85 9.94 17.37
CA PHE A 77 -8.19 11.23 17.22
C PHE A 77 -9.19 12.31 16.86
N ARG A 78 -8.88 13.56 17.24
CA ARG A 78 -9.78 14.71 17.01
C ARG A 78 -9.59 15.34 15.63
N SER A 79 -8.51 14.96 14.94
CA SER A 79 -8.23 15.41 13.58
C SER A 79 -7.59 14.31 12.76
N ARG A 80 -7.73 14.45 11.43
CA ARG A 80 -7.07 13.58 10.46
C ARG A 80 -5.55 13.59 10.66
N TRP A 81 -4.97 14.77 10.84
CA TRP A 81 -3.53 14.97 11.00
C TRP A 81 -2.97 14.24 12.24
N GLU A 82 -3.68 14.27 13.37
CA GLU A 82 -3.28 13.51 14.57
C GLU A 82 -3.26 12.01 14.30
N ALA A 83 -4.30 11.49 13.62
CA ALA A 83 -4.39 10.07 13.27
C ALA A 83 -3.29 9.65 12.28
N GLU A 84 -2.97 10.48 11.30
CA GLU A 84 -1.91 10.22 10.32
C GLU A 84 -0.55 10.13 10.99
N ARG A 85 -0.24 11.03 11.92
CA ARG A 85 1.02 10.98 12.66
C ARG A 85 1.17 9.72 13.49
N ASP A 86 0.13 9.35 14.23
CA ASP A 86 0.14 8.12 15.03
C ASP A 86 0.28 6.87 14.15
N ALA A 87 -0.42 6.84 13.01
CA ALA A 87 -0.29 5.75 12.03
C ALA A 87 1.14 5.65 11.46
N VAL A 88 1.80 6.78 11.16
CA VAL A 88 3.20 6.78 10.72
C VAL A 88 4.13 6.21 11.79
N GLU A 89 3.95 6.60 13.05
CA GLU A 89 4.76 6.07 14.16
C GLU A 89 4.54 4.55 14.34
N TYR A 90 3.30 4.09 14.26
CA TYR A 90 2.97 2.66 14.25
C TYR A 90 3.68 1.90 13.11
N LEU A 91 3.59 2.41 11.88
CA LEU A 91 4.20 1.79 10.71
C LEU A 91 5.73 1.70 10.82
N LYS A 92 6.38 2.73 11.37
CA LYS A 92 7.83 2.72 11.64
C LYS A 92 8.20 1.63 12.64
N GLN A 93 7.43 1.50 13.72
CA GLN A 93 7.67 0.47 14.74
C GLN A 93 7.50 -0.95 14.20
N GLU A 94 6.48 -1.20 13.36
CA GLU A 94 6.27 -2.51 12.74
C GLU A 94 7.45 -2.89 11.82
N VAL A 95 7.94 -1.95 11.02
CA VAL A 95 9.12 -2.18 10.17
C VAL A 95 10.36 -2.54 11.01
N GLU A 96 10.58 -1.83 12.12
CA GLU A 96 11.67 -2.16 13.04
C GLU A 96 11.53 -3.56 13.65
N ASN A 97 10.31 -3.95 14.06
CA ASN A 97 10.04 -5.25 14.66
C ASN A 97 10.24 -6.42 13.67
N GLU A 98 9.81 -6.24 12.41
CA GLU A 98 10.00 -7.26 11.37
C GLU A 98 11.47 -7.43 10.97
N GLN A 99 12.30 -6.39 11.08
CA GLN A 99 13.74 -6.49 10.80
C GLN A 99 14.54 -7.26 11.86
N HIS A 100 13.99 -7.44 13.06
CA HIS A 100 14.65 -8.09 14.20
C HIS A 100 13.99 -9.44 14.59
N SER A 101 13.02 -9.91 13.81
CA SER A 101 12.35 -11.21 13.99
C SER A 101 12.96 -12.29 13.08
#